data_AF-A0A7S2XV62-F1
#
_entry.id   AF-A0A7S2XV62-F1
#
_cell.length_a   1.000
_cell.length_b   1.000
_cell.length_c   1.000
_cell.angle_alpha   90.00
_cell.angle_beta   90.00
_cell.angle_gamma   90.00
#
_symmetry.space_group_name_H-M   'P 1'
#
loop_
_entity.id
_entity.type
_entity.pdbx_description
1 polymer ?
#
loop_
_entity_poly.entity_id
_entity_poly.type
_entity_poly.pdbx_seq_one_letter_code
_entity_poly.pdbx_strand_id
1 'polypeptide(L)'
;TRDALKDTETRIAVVEVSLWGPLVYGGIFAATLSSALAQIIGAPRILMSVARDNIFPFLAPFKAGWGSNDEPLRGYIFTFIIAFLAIVGGDLNAVSPVITNFFLASYALINYACFASSMVRSPSWRPTYTLYNPWLALVGAVLCFVVMLMVDWIA
;
A
#
# COMPACT_ATOMS: atom_id res chain seq x y z
N THR A 1 21.64 -11.58 -16.70
CA THR A 1 21.47 -12.99 -17.11
C THR A 1 21.23 -13.93 -15.93
N ARG A 2 21.95 -13.84 -14.82
CA ARG A 2 21.71 -14.65 -13.61
C ARG A 2 20.35 -14.41 -12.94
N ASP A 3 19.86 -13.18 -12.89
CA ASP A 3 18.57 -12.86 -12.25
C ASP A 3 17.37 -13.35 -13.09
N ALA A 4 17.48 -13.29 -14.41
CA ALA A 4 16.49 -13.86 -15.32
C ALA A 4 16.41 -15.40 -15.23
N LEU A 5 17.55 -16.07 -14.97
CA LEU A 5 17.59 -17.52 -14.75
C LEU A 5 16.94 -17.90 -13.41
N LYS A 6 17.18 -17.14 -12.34
CA LYS A 6 16.54 -17.35 -11.03
C LYS A 6 15.02 -17.12 -11.06
N ASP A 7 14.55 -16.11 -11.79
CA ASP A 7 13.11 -15.86 -11.99
C ASP A 7 12.48 -17.04 -12.74
N THR A 8 13.14 -17.52 -13.79
CA THR A 8 12.68 -18.67 -14.57
C THR A 8 12.61 -19.95 -13.73
N GLU A 9 13.65 -20.26 -12.95
CA GLU A 9 13.66 -21.42 -12.04
C GLU A 9 12.54 -21.34 -10.99
N THR A 10 12.32 -20.15 -10.41
CA THR A 10 11.27 -19.96 -9.39
C THR A 10 9.88 -20.16 -9.97
N ARG A 11 9.64 -19.66 -11.19
CA ARG A 11 8.36 -19.83 -11.90
C ARG A 11 8.06 -21.27 -12.25
N ILE A 12 9.09 -22.02 -12.66
CA ILE A 12 8.96 -23.44 -13.00
C ILE A 12 8.75 -24.26 -11.73
N ALA A 13 9.47 -23.97 -10.64
CA ALA A 13 9.33 -24.68 -9.37
C ALA A 13 7.91 -24.60 -8.78
N VAL A 14 7.25 -23.43 -8.82
CA VAL A 14 5.87 -23.29 -8.32
C VAL A 14 4.88 -24.10 -9.15
N VAL A 15 5.10 -24.20 -10.46
CA VAL A 15 4.26 -25.00 -11.36
C VAL A 15 4.54 -26.50 -11.19
N GLU A 16 5.79 -26.90 -10.99
CA GLU A 16 6.20 -28.31 -10.79
C GLU A 16 5.70 -28.90 -9.47
N VAL A 17 5.63 -28.09 -8.40
CA VAL A 17 5.09 -28.52 -7.11
C VAL A 17 3.55 -28.48 -7.10
N SER A 18 2.92 -27.81 -8.06
CA SER A 18 1.47 -27.70 -8.15
C SER A 18 0.82 -28.99 -8.68
N LEU A 19 -0.31 -29.37 -8.07
CA LEU A 19 -1.09 -30.54 -8.52
C LEU A 19 -1.64 -30.35 -9.95
N TRP A 20 -1.86 -29.09 -10.37
CA TRP A 20 -2.37 -28.73 -11.69
C TRP A 20 -1.84 -27.36 -12.14
N GLY A 21 -0.88 -27.35 -13.07
CA GLY A 21 -0.22 -26.12 -13.55
C GLY A 21 -1.15 -25.01 -14.06
N PRO A 22 -2.23 -25.28 -14.81
CA PRO A 22 -3.18 -24.25 -15.24
C PRO A 22 -3.87 -23.50 -14.08
N LEU A 23 -4.04 -24.16 -12.93
CA LEU A 23 -4.66 -23.55 -11.75
C LEU A 23 -3.80 -22.42 -11.19
N VAL A 24 -2.47 -22.56 -11.24
CA VAL A 24 -1.52 -21.55 -10.76
C VAL A 24 -1.70 -20.25 -11.55
N TYR A 25 -1.74 -20.33 -12.88
CA TYR A 25 -1.97 -19.16 -13.74
C TYR A 25 -3.33 -18.51 -13.46
N GLY A 26 -4.39 -19.32 -13.34
CA GLY A 26 -5.73 -18.82 -12.99
C GLY A 26 -5.75 -18.09 -11.65
N GLY A 27 -5.05 -18.63 -10.65
CA GLY A 27 -4.91 -18.01 -9.33
C GLY A 27 -4.16 -16.67 -9.37
N ILE A 28 -3.08 -16.58 -10.15
CA ILE A 28 -2.31 -15.33 -10.33
C ILE A 28 -3.20 -14.24 -10.94
N PHE A 29 -3.95 -14.55 -12.00
CA PHE A 29 -4.89 -13.60 -12.61
C PHE A 29 -5.97 -13.16 -11.62
N ALA A 30 -6.58 -14.11 -10.89
CA ALA A 30 -7.61 -13.78 -9.91
C ALA A 30 -7.08 -12.88 -8.77
N ALA A 31 -5.91 -13.22 -8.21
CA ALA A 31 -5.31 -12.49 -7.09
C ALA A 31 -4.89 -11.07 -7.49
N THR A 32 -4.26 -10.92 -8.66
CA THR A 32 -3.82 -9.62 -9.18
C THR A 32 -4.99 -8.72 -9.53
N LEU A 33 -6.00 -9.22 -10.25
CA LEU A 33 -7.19 -8.45 -10.60
C LEU A 33 -7.99 -8.03 -9.37
N SER A 34 -8.18 -8.95 -8.41
CA SER A 34 -8.90 -8.63 -7.17
C SER A 34 -8.22 -7.52 -6.37
N SER A 35 -6.89 -7.62 -6.20
CA SER A 35 -6.10 -6.63 -5.49
C SER A 35 -6.09 -5.27 -6.21
N ALA A 36 -5.98 -5.28 -7.55
CA ALA A 36 -6.01 -4.06 -8.35
C ALA A 36 -7.38 -3.35 -8.24
N LEU A 37 -8.48 -4.09 -8.34
CA LEU A 37 -9.84 -3.54 -8.19
C LEU A 37 -10.05 -2.92 -6.81
N ALA A 38 -9.58 -3.57 -5.75
CA ALA A 38 -9.65 -3.03 -4.39
C ALA A 38 -8.94 -1.66 -4.29
N GLN A 39 -7.76 -1.53 -4.89
CA GLN A 39 -6.98 -0.29 -4.84
C GLN A 39 -7.55 0.81 -5.73
N ILE A 40 -8.10 0.48 -6.90
CA ILE A 40 -8.78 1.43 -7.80
C ILE A 40 -9.97 2.10 -7.09
N ILE A 41 -10.69 1.36 -6.24
CA ILE A 41 -11.84 1.88 -5.50
C ILE A 41 -11.40 2.57 -4.20
N GLY A 42 -10.42 2.00 -3.49
CA GLY A 42 -9.99 2.47 -2.18
C GLY A 42 -9.21 3.78 -2.20
N ALA A 43 -8.18 3.88 -3.05
CA ALA A 43 -7.29 5.04 -3.08
C ALA A 43 -8.01 6.40 -3.29
N PRO A 44 -8.92 6.56 -4.28
CA PRO A 44 -9.58 7.84 -4.52
C PRO A 44 -10.58 8.20 -3.42
N ARG A 45 -11.18 7.22 -2.73
CA ARG A 45 -12.06 7.47 -1.58
C ARG A 45 -11.28 7.96 -0.36
N ILE A 46 -10.10 7.41 -0.11
CA ILE A 46 -9.19 7.91 0.93
C ILE A 46 -8.73 9.34 0.61
N LEU A 47 -8.36 9.61 -0.64
CA LEU A 47 -7.97 10.96 -1.07
C LEU A 47 -9.11 11.96 -0.86
N MET A 48 -10.33 11.56 -1.20
CA MET A 48 -11.53 12.37 -1.01
C MET A 48 -11.85 12.61 0.47
N SER A 49 -11.72 11.61 1.34
CA SER A 49 -11.95 11.79 2.78
C SER A 49 -10.95 12.75 3.38
N VAL A 50 -9.66 12.62 3.03
CA VAL A 50 -8.61 13.56 3.47
C VAL A 50 -8.87 14.98 2.95
N ALA A 51 -9.34 15.13 1.70
CA ALA A 51 -9.71 16.43 1.15
C ALA A 51 -10.92 17.07 1.87
N ARG A 52 -11.84 16.23 2.39
CA ARG A 52 -13.03 16.69 3.14
C ARG A 52 -12.69 17.17 4.54
N ASP A 53 -11.63 16.65 5.13
CA ASP A 53 -11.13 17.09 6.44
C ASP A 53 -10.61 18.54 6.39
N ASN A 54 -10.42 19.13 5.20
CA ASN A 54 -9.95 20.50 4.96
C ASN A 54 -8.62 20.84 5.66
N ILE A 55 -7.81 19.83 6.00
CA ILE A 55 -6.48 19.98 6.61
C ILE A 55 -5.51 20.60 5.59
N PHE A 56 -5.63 20.21 4.32
CA PHE A 56 -4.75 20.63 3.24
C PHE A 56 -5.51 21.42 2.17
N PRO A 57 -5.31 22.74 2.03
CA PRO A 57 -6.11 23.57 1.11
C PRO A 57 -5.88 23.21 -0.36
N PHE A 58 -4.71 22.67 -0.73
CA PHE A 58 -4.42 22.25 -2.10
C PHE A 58 -5.19 20.97 -2.52
N LEU A 59 -5.69 20.17 -1.56
CA LEU A 59 -6.53 19.01 -1.86
C LEU A 59 -8.01 19.36 -2.07
N ALA A 60 -8.41 20.63 -1.87
CA ALA A 60 -9.81 21.08 -2.03
C ALA A 60 -10.49 20.65 -3.34
N PRO A 61 -9.80 20.57 -4.51
CA PRO A 61 -10.42 20.06 -5.73
C PRO A 61 -10.93 18.62 -5.64
N PHE A 62 -10.35 17.78 -4.79
CA PHE A 62 -10.75 16.37 -4.62
C PHE A 62 -11.89 16.14 -3.63
N LYS A 63 -12.38 17.20 -2.98
CA LYS A 63 -13.49 17.13 -2.01
C LYS A 63 -14.85 16.80 -2.65
N ALA A 64 -15.04 17.24 -3.90
CA ALA A 64 -16.30 17.14 -4.62
C ALA A 64 -16.51 15.70 -5.15
N GLY A 65 -17.57 15.04 -4.70
CA GLY A 65 -18.05 13.81 -5.31
C GLY A 65 -19.10 14.09 -6.38
N TRP A 66 -19.33 13.08 -7.21
CA TRP A 66 -20.20 13.17 -8.37
C TRP A 66 -21.35 12.15 -8.29
N GLY A 67 -22.55 12.59 -8.68
CA GLY A 67 -23.76 11.77 -8.71
C GLY A 67 -24.35 11.48 -7.32
N SER A 68 -25.43 10.68 -7.31
CA SER A 68 -26.14 10.32 -6.07
C SER A 68 -25.32 9.49 -5.09
N ASN A 69 -24.29 8.80 -5.59
CA ASN A 69 -23.41 7.93 -4.80
C ASN A 69 -22.12 8.62 -4.35
N ASP A 70 -21.98 9.93 -4.62
CA ASP A 70 -20.86 10.74 -4.14
C ASP A 70 -19.48 10.18 -4.59
N GLU A 71 -19.40 9.76 -5.85
CA GLU A 71 -18.23 9.09 -6.39
C GLU A 71 -17.06 10.07 -6.64
N PRO A 72 -15.82 9.73 -6.23
CA PRO A 72 -14.67 10.61 -6.36
C PRO A 72 -14.10 10.61 -7.79
N LEU A 73 -14.84 11.14 -8.77
CA LEU A 73 -14.46 11.13 -10.19
C LEU A 73 -13.07 11.75 -10.45
N ARG A 74 -12.79 12.89 -9.81
CA ARG A 74 -11.47 13.55 -9.89
C ARG A 74 -10.36 12.69 -9.29
N GLY A 75 -10.67 11.95 -8.22
CA GLY A 75 -9.77 10.99 -7.59
C GLY A 75 -9.46 9.83 -8.54
N TYR A 76 -10.47 9.22 -9.17
CA TYR A 76 -10.29 8.12 -10.12
C TYR A 76 -9.37 8.52 -11.29
N ILE A 77 -9.60 9.70 -11.89
CA ILE A 77 -8.76 10.22 -12.98
C ILE A 77 -7.32 10.41 -12.50
N PHE A 78 -7.13 10.99 -11.32
CA PHE A 78 -5.79 11.22 -10.76
C PHE A 78 -5.04 9.90 -10.50
N THR A 79 -5.68 8.94 -9.85
CA THR A 79 -5.09 7.62 -9.60
C THR A 79 -4.83 6.85 -10.90
N PHE A 80 -5.69 7.01 -11.91
CA PHE A 80 -5.50 6.41 -13.22
C PHE A 80 -4.26 6.96 -13.93
N ILE A 81 -4.04 8.28 -13.90
CA ILE A 81 -2.84 8.89 -14.51
C ILE A 81 -1.57 8.36 -13.84
N ILE A 82 -1.54 8.30 -12.50
CA ILE A 82 -0.37 7.78 -11.76
C ILE A 82 -0.11 6.31 -12.12
N ALA A 83 -1.16 5.48 -12.10
CA ALA A 83 -1.05 4.06 -12.46
C ALA A 83 -0.59 3.88 -13.92
N PHE A 84 -1.13 4.70 -14.83
CA PHE A 84 -0.76 4.67 -16.25
C PHE A 84 0.72 5.03 -16.45
N LEU A 85 1.23 6.06 -15.76
CA LEU A 85 2.65 6.41 -15.81
C LEU A 85 3.55 5.27 -15.30
N ALA A 86 3.15 4.60 -14.21
CA ALA A 86 3.87 3.45 -13.69
C ALA A 86 3.88 2.26 -14.68
N ILE A 87 2.77 2.02 -15.38
CA ILE A 87 2.66 0.95 -16.40
C ILE A 87 3.52 1.28 -17.63
N VAL A 88 3.49 2.53 -18.12
CA VAL A 88 4.31 2.97 -19.26
C VAL A 88 5.81 2.84 -18.97
N GLY A 89 6.21 3.00 -17.70
CA GLY A 89 7.59 2.74 -17.26
C GLY A 89 8.07 1.31 -17.51
N GLY A 90 7.17 0.33 -17.66
CA GLY A 90 7.45 -1.03 -18.14
C GLY A 90 8.31 -1.92 -17.23
N ASP A 91 8.94 -1.36 -16.20
CA ASP A 91 9.82 -2.09 -15.27
C ASP A 91 9.18 -2.24 -13.89
N LEU A 92 8.65 -3.43 -13.63
CA LEU A 92 8.09 -3.80 -12.34
C LEU A 92 9.16 -3.75 -11.22
N ASN A 93 10.41 -4.06 -11.54
CA ASN A 93 11.49 -4.09 -10.55
C ASN A 93 11.87 -2.68 -10.08
N ALA A 94 11.64 -1.66 -10.91
CA ALA A 94 11.81 -0.26 -10.52
C ALA A 94 10.62 0.26 -9.69
N VAL A 95 9.40 -0.19 -10.00
CA VAL A 95 8.17 0.25 -9.30
C VAL A 95 8.01 -0.42 -7.93
N SER A 96 8.44 -1.67 -7.80
CA SER A 96 8.29 -2.47 -6.58
C SER A 96 8.90 -1.81 -5.32
N PRO A 97 10.18 -1.39 -5.28
CA PRO A 97 10.77 -0.78 -4.09
C PRO A 97 10.08 0.54 -3.70
N VAL A 98 9.69 1.35 -4.69
CA VAL A 98 8.97 2.61 -4.45
C VAL A 98 7.65 2.36 -3.72
N ILE A 99 6.84 1.41 -4.21
CA ILE A 99 5.57 1.05 -3.57
C ILE A 99 5.82 0.50 -2.16
N THR A 100 6.78 -0.41 -2.01
CA THR A 100 7.14 -1.00 -0.72
C THR A 100 7.50 0.08 0.31
N ASN A 101 8.28 1.10 -0.07
CA ASN A 101 8.65 2.18 0.85
C ASN A 101 7.48 3.07 1.23
N PHE A 102 6.55 3.36 0.31
CA PHE A 102 5.32 4.10 0.66
C PHE A 102 4.45 3.33 1.67
N PHE A 103 4.33 2.01 1.52
CA PHE A 103 3.62 1.17 2.49
C PHE A 103 4.35 1.09 3.83
N LEU A 104 5.68 0.88 3.82
CA LEU A 104 6.49 0.85 5.03
C LEU A 104 6.45 2.18 5.80
N ALA A 105 6.53 3.31 5.10
CA ALA A 105 6.39 4.63 5.70
C ALA A 105 5.01 4.80 6.35
N SER A 106 3.94 4.37 5.68
CA SER A 106 2.58 4.43 6.23
C SER A 106 2.44 3.55 7.48
N TYR A 107 2.98 2.33 7.47
CA TYR A 107 2.99 1.45 8.64
C TYR A 107 3.85 1.99 9.78
N ALA A 108 5.01 2.59 9.47
CA ALA A 108 5.86 3.23 10.47
C ALA A 108 5.12 4.39 11.16
N LEU A 109 4.46 5.25 10.37
CA LEU A 109 3.70 6.39 10.88
C LEU A 109 2.51 5.96 11.74
N ILE A 110 1.75 4.94 11.32
CA ILE A 110 0.63 4.41 12.10
C ILE A 110 1.12 3.83 13.43
N ASN A 111 2.16 2.99 13.40
CA ASN A 111 2.74 2.40 14.60
C ASN A 111 3.29 3.47 15.56
N TYR A 112 3.98 4.48 15.02
CA TYR A 112 4.48 5.59 15.81
C TYR A 112 3.35 6.46 16.38
N ALA A 113 2.29 6.74 15.62
CA ALA A 113 1.14 7.50 16.09
C ALA A 113 0.44 6.80 17.26
N CYS A 114 0.32 5.47 17.22
CA CYS A 114 -0.19 4.65 18.32
C CYS A 114 0.70 4.73 19.56
N PHE A 115 2.03 4.66 19.39
CA PHE A 115 2.98 4.81 20.50
C PHE A 115 2.92 6.22 21.11
N ALA A 116 2.99 7.25 20.28
CA ALA A 116 2.94 8.64 20.70
C ALA A 116 1.64 8.97 21.44
N SER A 117 0.48 8.51 20.93
CA SER A 117 -0.81 8.72 21.58
C SER A 117 -0.89 8.07 22.97
N SER A 118 -0.31 6.87 23.12
CA SER A 118 -0.17 6.22 24.42
C SER A 118 0.79 6.94 25.36
N MET A 119 1.92 7.46 24.84
CA MET A 119 2.95 8.12 25.65
C MET A 119 2.48 9.47 26.19
N VAL A 120 1.79 10.25 25.34
CA VAL A 120 1.22 11.55 25.69
C VAL A 120 -0.04 11.40 26.57
N ARG A 121 -0.55 10.17 26.74
CA ARG A 121 -1.78 9.87 27.51
C ARG A 121 -2.95 10.73 27.03
N SER A 122 -3.16 10.79 25.72
CA SER A 122 -4.22 11.63 25.16
C SER A 122 -5.60 11.18 25.68
N PRO A 123 -6.49 12.09 26.08
CA PRO A 123 -7.76 11.73 26.74
C PRO A 123 -8.67 10.80 25.93
N SER A 124 -8.58 10.90 24.59
CA SER A 124 -9.36 10.11 23.64
C SER A 124 -8.74 8.73 23.34
N TRP A 125 -7.51 8.44 23.78
CA TRP A 125 -6.81 7.20 23.46
C TRP A 125 -7.03 6.14 24.54
N ARG A 126 -7.85 5.13 24.23
CA ARG A 126 -8.22 4.01 25.13
C ARG A 126 -8.27 2.69 24.36
N PRO A 127 -7.11 2.08 24.03
CA PRO A 127 -7.08 0.82 23.29
C PRO A 127 -7.65 -0.32 24.17
N THR A 128 -8.77 -0.90 23.73
CA THR A 128 -9.47 -2.00 24.44
C THR A 128 -8.92 -3.38 24.10
N TYR A 129 -8.04 -3.48 23.09
CA TYR A 129 -7.49 -4.76 22.64
C TYR A 129 -6.45 -5.30 23.63
N THR A 130 -6.61 -6.57 24.03
CA THR A 130 -5.85 -7.17 25.14
C THR A 130 -4.36 -7.35 24.87
N LEU A 131 -3.95 -7.54 23.61
CA LEU A 131 -2.53 -7.71 23.23
C LEU A 131 -1.88 -6.37 22.81
N TYR A 132 -2.57 -5.24 22.96
CA TYR A 132 -1.99 -3.94 22.66
C TYR A 132 -0.92 -3.58 23.70
N ASN A 133 0.30 -3.31 23.23
CA ASN A 133 1.38 -2.77 24.04
C ASN A 133 2.04 -1.59 23.29
N PRO A 134 2.17 -0.40 23.90
CA PRO A 134 2.78 0.76 23.24
C PRO A 134 4.23 0.50 22.81
N TRP A 135 5.00 -0.26 23.58
CA TRP A 135 6.38 -0.61 23.22
C TRP A 135 6.45 -1.52 21.99
N LEU A 136 5.46 -2.40 21.81
CA LEU A 136 5.36 -3.22 20.60
C LEU A 136 5.09 -2.36 19.36
N ALA A 137 4.26 -1.31 19.51
CA ALA A 137 4.05 -0.33 18.44
C ALA A 137 5.34 0.44 18.11
N LEU A 138 6.14 0.83 19.11
CA LEU A 138 7.45 1.45 18.87
C LEU A 138 8.40 0.50 18.12
N VAL A 139 8.51 -0.76 18.56
CA VAL A 139 9.32 -1.76 17.87
C VAL A 139 8.88 -1.93 16.42
N GLY A 140 7.57 -1.99 16.16
CA GLY A 140 7.02 -2.05 14.81
C GLY A 140 7.42 -0.83 13.96
N ALA A 141 7.34 0.38 14.51
CA ALA A 141 7.75 1.60 13.81
C ALA A 141 9.26 1.61 13.47
N VAL A 142 10.11 1.22 14.43
CA VAL A 142 11.57 1.13 14.21
C VAL A 142 11.89 0.06 13.19
N LEU A 143 11.23 -1.10 13.24
CA LEU A 143 11.44 -2.18 12.26
C LEU A 143 11.05 -1.74 10.85
N CYS A 144 9.90 -1.08 10.67
CA CYS A 144 9.51 -0.52 9.37
C CYS A 144 10.54 0.49 8.85
N PHE A 145 11.07 1.36 9.73
CA PHE A 145 12.09 2.34 9.36
C PHE A 145 13.42 1.68 8.97
N VAL A 146 13.88 0.67 9.72
CA VAL A 146 15.10 -0.09 9.39
C VAL A 146 14.95 -0.79 8.05
N VAL A 147 13.81 -1.45 7.79
CA VAL A 147 13.57 -2.11 6.50
C VAL A 147 13.54 -1.10 5.36
N MET A 148 12.93 0.07 5.54
CA MET A 148 12.93 1.14 4.54
C MET A 148 14.35 1.58 4.16
N LEU A 149 15.24 1.72 5.14
CA LEU A 149 16.66 2.00 4.88
C LEU A 149 17.35 0.84 4.14
N MET A 150 17.02 -0.42 4.45
CA MET A 150 17.61 -1.56 3.75
C MET A 150 17.19 -1.68 2.28
N VAL A 151 15.97 -1.23 1.93
CA VAL A 151 15.45 -1.29 0.55
C VAL A 151 16.15 -0.25 -0.34
N ASP A 152 16.29 0.99 0.12
CA ASP A 152 16.81 2.10 -0.70
C ASP A 152 18.31 2.36 -0.56
N TRP A 153 19.00 1.82 0.44
CA TRP A 153 20.47 1.99 0.57
C TRP A 153 21.26 1.38 -0.62
N ILE A 154 20.61 0.61 -1.50
CA ILE A 154 21.23 -0.13 -2.61
C ILE A 154 20.67 0.27 -3.99
N ALA A 155 19.74 1.23 -4.08
CA ALA A 155 19.21 1.72 -5.36
C ALA A 155 20.00 2.90 -5.92
#